data_AF-A0AAJ0DY53-F1
#
_entry.id   AF-A0AAJ0DY53-F1
#
_cell.length_a   1.000
_cell.length_b   1.000
_cell.length_c   1.000
_cell.angle_alpha   90.00
_cell.angle_beta   90.00
_cell.angle_gamma   90.00
#
_symmetry.space_group_name_H-M   'P 1'
#
loop_
_entity.id
_entity.type
_entity.pdbx_description
1 polymer ?
#
loop_
_entity_poly.entity_id
_entity_poly.type
_entity_poly.pdbx_seq_one_letter_code
_entity_poly.pdbx_strand_id
1 'polypeptide(L)'
;MSGIKSGHAVDVEATTSSMSGFLAFAKLCRLAGKIQEFSSPLNLQKIASADAERTHRFLARVDAHDQALRKWLESLPGEIQFSANRKNKSHGDISMVHCVITFFLHAGSLINLYRYFLNYPKDSAERDEVDVSGAIVQCINAARGCIYVADMVRDLVPASHHLAICIHYLTLSGIILLRVPIDRSNPAYLEDAEKCARSLKDLEPRWSGAKRSREIIEKLLDRRRSEIAEDSLTCRVNEGRNSPENARRADKRPFPDVEVASSSLVDVASGIWNPSTTDSMPETTNYDGCMDPMLFASWSG
;
A
#
# COMPACT_ATOMS: atom_id res chain seq x y z
N MET A 1 13.54 -1.84 -68.33
CA MET A 1 12.94 -2.95 -67.56
C MET A 1 13.03 -2.57 -66.10
N SER A 2 11.89 -2.33 -65.44
CA SER A 2 11.85 -1.91 -64.03
C SER A 2 11.97 -3.14 -63.11
N GLY A 3 12.63 -2.98 -61.97
CA GLY A 3 12.99 -4.10 -61.09
C GLY A 3 11.98 -4.40 -60.00
N ILE A 4 12.14 -5.56 -59.36
CA ILE A 4 11.53 -5.90 -58.06
C ILE A 4 12.64 -6.48 -57.18
N LYS A 5 13.19 -5.66 -56.28
CA LYS A 5 13.95 -6.19 -55.13
C LYS A 5 12.93 -6.60 -54.07
N SER A 6 12.82 -7.89 -53.80
CA SER A 6 12.02 -8.39 -52.69
C SER A 6 12.70 -8.01 -51.36
N GLY A 7 12.16 -6.99 -50.69
CA GLY A 7 12.56 -6.61 -49.35
C GLY A 7 11.91 -7.55 -48.34
N HIS A 8 12.69 -8.49 -47.80
CA HIS A 8 12.21 -9.37 -46.74
C HIS A 8 12.15 -8.57 -45.43
N ALA A 9 10.98 -7.99 -45.16
CA ALA A 9 10.69 -7.38 -43.85
C ALA A 9 10.59 -8.52 -42.82
N VAL A 10 11.69 -8.79 -42.14
CA VAL A 10 11.67 -9.58 -40.91
C VAL A 10 11.00 -8.69 -39.87
N ASP A 11 9.73 -8.96 -39.58
CA ASP A 11 9.10 -8.49 -38.35
C ASP A 11 9.94 -9.05 -37.19
N VAL A 12 10.75 -8.18 -36.58
CA VAL A 12 11.36 -8.46 -35.29
C VAL A 12 10.26 -8.31 -34.25
N GLU A 13 9.35 -9.28 -34.24
CA GLU A 13 8.47 -9.55 -33.11
C GLU A 13 9.39 -9.74 -31.91
N ALA A 14 9.48 -8.71 -31.07
CA ALA A 14 10.40 -8.69 -29.94
C ALA A 14 9.98 -9.78 -28.97
N THR A 15 10.59 -10.96 -29.11
CA THR A 15 10.23 -12.17 -28.37
C THR A 15 10.33 -11.87 -26.89
N THR A 16 9.17 -11.69 -26.26
CA THR A 16 9.03 -11.34 -24.85
C THR A 16 9.59 -12.49 -24.03
N SER A 17 10.84 -12.35 -23.60
CA SER A 17 11.53 -13.44 -22.94
C SER A 17 10.86 -13.70 -21.61
N SER A 18 10.28 -14.89 -21.44
CA SER A 18 9.71 -15.34 -20.15
C SER A 18 10.71 -15.17 -18.98
N MET A 19 12.00 -15.20 -19.30
CA MET A 19 13.10 -14.89 -18.37
C MET A 19 13.02 -13.47 -17.75
N SER A 20 12.52 -12.45 -18.46
CA SER A 20 12.40 -11.08 -17.92
C SER A 20 11.40 -11.05 -16.76
N GLY A 21 10.26 -11.74 -16.91
CA GLY A 21 9.24 -11.91 -15.87
C GLY A 21 9.73 -12.73 -14.68
N PHE A 22 10.43 -13.84 -14.93
CA PHE A 22 11.06 -14.63 -13.87
C PHE A 22 12.11 -13.83 -13.08
N LEU A 23 12.95 -13.05 -13.76
CA LEU A 23 13.95 -12.20 -13.11
C LEU A 23 13.32 -11.04 -12.33
N ALA A 24 12.23 -10.45 -12.83
CA ALA A 24 11.44 -9.45 -12.11
C ALA A 24 10.86 -10.03 -10.81
N PHE A 25 10.22 -11.21 -10.90
CA PHE A 25 9.68 -11.95 -9.78
C PHE A 25 10.76 -12.33 -8.74
N ALA A 26 11.90 -12.88 -9.18
CA ALA A 26 12.99 -13.24 -8.29
C ALA A 26 13.60 -12.02 -7.55
N LYS A 27 13.73 -10.87 -8.23
CA LYS A 27 14.13 -9.61 -7.60
C LYS A 27 13.12 -9.16 -6.53
N LEU A 28 11.82 -9.27 -6.80
CA LEU A 28 10.77 -8.95 -5.86
C LEU A 28 10.78 -9.87 -4.63
N CYS A 29 10.87 -11.19 -4.83
CA CYS A 29 10.96 -12.15 -3.72
C CYS A 29 12.14 -11.85 -2.79
N ARG A 30 13.27 -11.38 -3.34
CA ARG A 30 14.43 -10.94 -2.55
C ARG A 30 14.16 -9.66 -1.76
N LEU A 31 13.41 -8.70 -2.29
CA LEU A 31 12.99 -7.50 -1.55
C LEU A 31 11.97 -7.84 -0.47
N ALA A 32 10.95 -8.64 -0.80
CA ALA A 32 9.93 -9.14 0.12
C ALA A 32 10.56 -9.93 1.29
N GLY A 33 11.58 -10.74 1.02
CA GLY A 33 12.34 -11.47 2.05
C GLY A 33 13.02 -10.54 3.05
N LYS A 34 13.68 -9.47 2.57
CA LYS A 34 14.29 -8.44 3.45
C LYS A 34 13.24 -7.70 4.28
N ILE A 35 12.09 -7.38 3.70
CA ILE A 35 10.96 -6.76 4.41
C ILE A 35 10.40 -7.70 5.48
N GLN A 36 10.27 -8.99 5.18
CA GLN A 36 9.78 -9.99 6.14
C GLN A 36 10.76 -10.21 7.31
N GLU A 37 12.07 -10.16 7.05
CA GLU A 37 13.12 -10.19 8.10
C GLU A 37 13.07 -8.94 8.98
N PHE A 38 12.97 -7.76 8.35
CA PHE A 38 12.81 -6.47 9.02
C PHE A 38 11.57 -6.46 9.92
N SER A 39 10.39 -6.79 9.37
CA SER A 39 9.10 -6.89 10.07
C SER A 39 8.92 -8.18 10.89
N SER A 40 10.01 -8.85 11.29
CA SER A 40 9.92 -10.04 12.14
C SER A 40 9.43 -9.68 13.56
N PRO A 41 8.67 -10.56 14.24
CA PRO A 41 8.11 -10.25 15.57
C PRO A 41 9.16 -9.81 16.60
N LEU A 42 10.37 -10.38 16.55
CA LEU A 42 11.48 -10.03 17.43
C LEU A 42 12.00 -8.60 17.20
N ASN A 43 11.92 -8.08 15.98
CA ASN A 43 12.28 -6.70 15.69
C ASN A 43 11.16 -5.74 16.09
N LEU A 44 9.91 -6.08 15.77
CA LEU A 44 8.73 -5.28 16.14
C LEU A 44 8.55 -5.17 17.67
N GLN A 45 8.89 -6.20 18.43
CA GLN A 45 8.88 -6.16 19.90
C GLN A 45 9.92 -5.19 20.48
N LYS A 46 11.11 -5.09 19.86
CA LYS A 46 12.15 -4.12 20.27
C LYS A 46 11.73 -2.68 20.02
N ILE A 47 10.84 -2.45 19.05
CA ILE A 47 10.30 -1.12 18.71
C ILE A 47 9.13 -0.76 19.64
N ALA A 48 8.27 -1.72 20.00
CA ALA A 48 7.20 -1.49 20.97
C ALA A 48 7.69 -1.12 22.39
N SER A 49 8.99 -1.25 22.65
CA SER A 49 9.67 -0.89 23.92
C SER A 49 10.83 0.10 23.70
N ALA A 50 10.79 0.84 22.60
CA ALA A 50 11.85 1.74 22.18
C ALA A 50 11.73 3.18 22.71
N ASP A 51 12.81 3.93 22.55
CA ASP A 51 12.83 5.39 22.63
C ASP A 51 12.45 6.03 21.27
N ALA A 52 11.98 7.28 21.28
CA ALA A 52 11.57 8.02 20.08
C ALA A 52 12.62 7.99 18.95
N GLU A 53 13.91 8.12 19.29
CA GLU A 53 15.02 8.07 18.33
C GLU A 53 15.13 6.70 17.62
N ARG A 54 14.92 5.58 18.33
CA ARG A 54 14.77 4.27 17.70
C ARG A 54 13.49 4.16 16.85
N THR A 55 12.39 4.77 17.27
CA THR A 55 11.13 4.81 16.50
C THR A 55 11.33 5.56 15.17
N HIS A 56 11.94 6.75 15.18
CA HIS A 56 12.29 7.50 13.97
C HIS A 56 13.25 6.72 13.06
N ARG A 57 14.28 6.05 13.60
CA ARG A 57 15.16 5.19 12.81
C ARG A 57 14.45 3.96 12.23
N PHE A 58 13.41 3.46 12.86
CA PHE A 58 12.57 2.40 12.29
C PHE A 58 11.74 2.93 11.11
N LEU A 59 11.13 4.11 11.25
CA LEU A 59 10.38 4.77 10.17
C LEU A 59 11.26 5.10 8.96
N ALA A 60 12.45 5.67 9.18
CA ALA A 60 13.40 5.92 8.10
C ALA A 60 13.82 4.63 7.35
N ARG A 61 13.81 3.48 8.03
CA ARG A 61 14.03 2.16 7.40
C ARG A 61 12.79 1.63 6.69
N VAL A 62 11.59 1.91 7.18
CA VAL A 62 10.32 1.66 6.47
C VAL A 62 10.34 2.39 5.13
N ASP A 63 10.62 3.69 5.13
CA ASP A 63 10.68 4.52 3.92
C ASP A 63 11.77 4.04 2.95
N ALA A 64 12.94 3.64 3.46
CA ALA A 64 14.00 3.08 2.61
C ALA A 64 13.58 1.74 1.94
N HIS A 65 12.77 0.92 2.60
CA HIS A 65 12.21 -0.30 2.02
C HIS A 65 11.09 -0.02 1.00
N ASP A 66 10.23 0.95 1.27
CA ASP A 66 9.17 1.41 0.36
C ASP A 66 9.75 2.03 -0.92
N GLN A 67 10.72 2.94 -0.79
CA GLN A 67 11.47 3.50 -1.92
C GLN A 67 12.19 2.42 -2.75
N ALA A 68 12.70 1.37 -2.11
CA ALA A 68 13.34 0.26 -2.81
C ALA A 68 12.33 -0.59 -3.61
N LEU A 69 11.08 -0.73 -3.13
CA LEU A 69 10.00 -1.34 -3.89
C LEU A 69 9.57 -0.45 -5.06
N ARG A 70 9.37 0.85 -4.86
CA ARG A 70 9.01 1.81 -5.93
C ARG A 70 10.04 1.83 -7.06
N LYS A 71 11.33 2.01 -6.72
CA LYS A 71 12.44 1.98 -7.70
C LYS A 71 12.55 0.65 -8.44
N TRP A 72 12.22 -0.48 -7.78
CA TRP A 72 12.15 -1.76 -8.46
C TRP A 72 10.95 -1.84 -9.42
N LEU A 73 9.79 -1.31 -9.05
CA LEU A 73 8.59 -1.26 -9.88
C LEU A 73 8.80 -0.39 -11.13
N GLU A 74 9.48 0.75 -10.97
CA GLU A 74 9.92 1.65 -12.04
C GLU A 74 10.96 0.99 -12.97
N SER A 75 11.76 0.06 -12.45
CA SER A 75 12.77 -0.69 -13.23
C SER A 75 12.21 -1.88 -14.02
N LEU A 76 10.89 -2.12 -13.98
CA LEU A 76 10.27 -3.23 -14.69
C LEU A 76 10.24 -2.98 -16.20
N PRO A 77 10.46 -4.02 -17.02
CA PRO A 77 10.17 -3.96 -18.45
C PRO A 77 8.70 -3.58 -18.71
N GLY A 78 8.47 -2.68 -19.67
CA GLY A 78 7.15 -2.13 -19.96
C GLY A 78 6.12 -3.18 -20.38
N GLU A 79 6.55 -4.31 -20.97
CA GLU A 79 5.68 -5.44 -21.30
C GLU A 79 5.14 -6.17 -20.06
N ILE A 80 5.78 -6.04 -18.91
CA ILE A 80 5.28 -6.54 -17.61
C ILE A 80 4.53 -5.42 -16.89
N GLN A 81 5.15 -4.25 -16.75
CA GLN A 81 4.63 -3.12 -15.97
C GLN A 81 3.24 -2.66 -16.46
N PHE A 82 3.01 -2.66 -17.77
CA PHE A 82 1.77 -2.16 -18.38
C PHE A 82 0.91 -3.26 -19.02
N SER A 83 1.18 -4.55 -18.77
CA SER A 83 0.41 -5.65 -19.41
C SER A 83 -1.09 -5.57 -19.07
N ALA A 84 -1.42 -5.14 -17.84
CA ALA A 84 -2.80 -4.92 -17.39
C ALA A 84 -3.56 -3.82 -18.17
N ASN A 85 -2.87 -2.97 -18.93
CA ASN A 85 -3.47 -1.89 -19.72
C ASN A 85 -3.71 -2.29 -21.19
N ARG A 86 -3.24 -3.48 -21.61
CA ARG A 86 -3.46 -3.99 -22.96
C ARG A 86 -4.94 -4.30 -23.19
N LYS A 87 -5.47 -3.93 -24.35
CA LYS A 87 -6.88 -4.17 -24.74
C LYS A 87 -7.19 -5.67 -24.91
N ASN A 88 -6.24 -6.42 -25.46
CA ASN A 88 -6.38 -7.85 -25.72
C ASN A 88 -5.76 -8.66 -24.57
N LYS A 89 -6.52 -8.85 -23.49
CA LYS A 89 -6.12 -9.69 -22.34
C LYS A 89 -6.50 -11.14 -22.65
N SER A 90 -5.50 -12.01 -22.79
CA SER A 90 -5.71 -13.46 -22.94
C SER A 90 -5.39 -14.18 -21.63
N HIS A 91 -6.24 -15.14 -21.23
CA HIS A 91 -5.96 -15.99 -20.08
C HIS A 91 -4.70 -16.84 -20.36
N GLY A 92 -3.71 -16.76 -19.47
CA GLY A 92 -2.43 -17.45 -19.65
C GLY A 92 -1.42 -16.73 -20.55
N ASP A 93 -1.69 -15.50 -21.00
CA ASP A 93 -0.64 -14.65 -21.58
C ASP A 93 0.51 -14.45 -20.57
N ILE A 94 1.74 -14.79 -20.97
CA ILE A 94 2.89 -14.85 -20.05
C ILE A 94 3.22 -13.46 -19.49
N SER A 95 3.15 -12.40 -20.30
CA SER A 95 3.36 -11.02 -19.82
C SER A 95 2.29 -10.63 -18.79
N MET A 96 1.02 -10.97 -19.03
CA MET A 96 -0.08 -10.70 -18.10
C MET A 96 0.00 -11.53 -16.81
N VAL A 97 0.38 -12.81 -16.88
CA VAL A 97 0.63 -13.66 -15.72
C VAL A 97 1.73 -13.06 -14.84
N HIS A 98 2.86 -12.68 -15.44
CA HIS A 98 3.94 -12.02 -14.72
C HIS A 98 3.48 -10.69 -14.11
N CYS A 99 2.80 -9.84 -14.87
CA CYS A 99 2.21 -8.58 -14.40
C CYS A 99 1.36 -8.79 -13.14
N VAL A 100 0.33 -9.66 -13.21
CA VAL A 100 -0.61 -9.90 -12.10
C VAL A 100 0.09 -10.43 -10.86
N ILE A 101 0.96 -11.43 -10.99
CA ILE A 101 1.70 -12.00 -9.85
C ILE A 101 2.64 -10.96 -9.22
N THR A 102 3.30 -10.16 -10.05
CA THR A 102 4.24 -9.10 -9.67
C THR A 102 3.54 -8.00 -8.87
N PHE A 103 2.41 -7.48 -9.34
CA PHE A 103 1.62 -6.48 -8.62
C PHE A 103 1.01 -7.04 -7.33
N PHE A 104 0.53 -8.29 -7.35
CA PHE A 104 -0.04 -8.93 -6.16
C PHE A 104 1.01 -9.08 -5.04
N LEU A 105 2.21 -9.56 -5.37
CA LEU A 105 3.32 -9.67 -4.41
C LEU A 105 3.87 -8.32 -3.96
N HIS A 106 3.85 -7.30 -4.82
CA HIS A 106 4.24 -5.93 -4.45
C HIS A 106 3.31 -5.39 -3.35
N ALA A 107 2.01 -5.45 -3.56
CA ALA A 107 1.02 -5.05 -2.56
C ALA A 107 1.14 -5.89 -1.26
N GLY A 108 1.33 -7.21 -1.36
CA GLY A 108 1.61 -8.07 -0.20
C GLY A 108 2.89 -7.71 0.57
N SER A 109 3.91 -7.19 -0.12
CA SER A 109 5.16 -6.72 0.50
C SER A 109 4.94 -5.43 1.30
N LEU A 110 4.17 -4.48 0.76
CA LEU A 110 3.78 -3.26 1.48
C LEU A 110 2.90 -3.56 2.70
N ILE A 111 2.01 -4.56 2.61
CA ILE A 111 1.26 -5.06 3.77
C ILE A 111 2.22 -5.54 4.88
N ASN A 112 3.23 -6.35 4.57
CA ASN A 112 4.22 -6.80 5.57
C ASN A 112 5.02 -5.63 6.17
N LEU A 113 5.26 -4.59 5.39
CA LEU A 113 6.00 -3.40 5.81
C LEU A 113 5.19 -2.53 6.78
N TYR A 114 3.92 -2.24 6.45
CA TYR A 114 3.12 -1.25 7.18
C TYR A 114 2.13 -1.82 8.22
N ARG A 115 1.77 -3.12 8.19
CA ARG A 115 0.72 -3.68 9.09
C ARG A 115 0.97 -3.52 10.59
N TYR A 116 2.22 -3.30 11.00
CA TYR A 116 2.57 -3.04 12.40
C TYR A 116 1.87 -1.78 12.92
N PHE A 117 1.80 -0.74 12.10
CA PHE A 117 1.29 0.58 12.50
C PHE A 117 -0.22 0.59 12.79
N LEU A 118 -0.98 -0.40 12.30
CA LEU A 118 -2.41 -0.58 12.62
C LEU A 118 -2.68 -0.77 14.13
N ASN A 119 -1.68 -1.27 14.87
CA ASN A 119 -1.77 -1.52 16.32
C ASN A 119 -0.61 -0.81 17.06
N TYR A 120 -0.07 0.27 16.50
CA TYR A 120 0.94 1.06 17.20
C TYR A 120 0.30 1.72 18.44
N PRO A 121 0.92 1.66 19.64
CA PRO A 121 0.29 2.20 20.84
C PRO A 121 0.12 3.71 20.75
N LYS A 122 -1.10 4.21 21.01
CA LYS A 122 -1.41 5.66 20.97
C LYS A 122 -0.51 6.45 21.93
N ASP A 123 -0.35 5.97 23.15
CA ASP A 123 0.54 6.53 24.19
C ASP A 123 2.03 6.57 23.78
N SER A 124 2.45 5.77 22.80
CA SER A 124 3.80 5.81 22.22
C SER A 124 3.87 6.80 21.06
N ALA A 125 2.84 6.87 20.22
CA ALA A 125 2.75 7.87 19.15
C ALA A 125 2.73 9.30 19.70
N GLU A 126 1.92 9.56 20.74
CA GLU A 126 1.80 10.86 21.40
C GLU A 126 3.08 11.25 22.15
N ARG A 127 3.75 10.29 22.81
CA ARG A 127 5.01 10.51 23.53
C ARG A 127 6.18 10.82 22.60
N ASP A 128 6.28 10.10 21.49
CA ASP A 128 7.40 10.20 20.56
C ASP A 128 7.15 11.27 19.47
N GLU A 129 6.00 11.97 19.50
CA GLU A 129 5.54 12.92 18.47
C GLU A 129 5.49 12.32 17.04
N VAL A 130 5.12 11.04 16.95
CA VAL A 130 5.14 10.25 15.70
C VAL A 130 3.74 10.13 15.10
N ASP A 131 3.52 10.74 13.93
CA ASP A 131 2.34 10.46 13.11
C ASP A 131 2.50 9.16 12.30
N VAL A 132 1.72 8.14 12.66
CA VAL A 132 1.64 6.86 11.94
C VAL A 132 0.52 6.83 10.90
N SER A 133 -0.21 7.93 10.69
CA SER A 133 -1.43 7.95 9.87
C SER A 133 -1.16 7.67 8.40
N GLY A 134 -0.08 8.22 7.83
CA GLY A 134 0.36 7.90 6.48
C GLY A 134 0.66 6.41 6.29
N ALA A 135 1.38 5.79 7.23
CA ALA A 135 1.69 4.36 7.20
C ALA A 135 0.43 3.48 7.27
N ILE A 136 -0.58 3.86 8.06
CA ILE A 136 -1.88 3.19 8.10
C ILE A 136 -2.60 3.30 6.74
N VAL A 137 -2.59 4.47 6.10
CA VAL A 137 -3.19 4.68 4.77
C VAL A 137 -2.50 3.81 3.71
N GLN A 138 -1.16 3.76 3.68
CA GLN A 138 -0.42 2.89 2.76
C GLN A 138 -0.73 1.41 3.00
N CYS A 139 -0.88 0.98 4.25
CA CYS A 139 -1.31 -0.38 4.58
C CYS A 139 -2.71 -0.72 4.05
N ILE A 140 -3.66 0.22 4.16
CA ILE A 140 -5.03 0.07 3.66
C ILE A 140 -5.02 0.03 2.12
N ASN A 141 -4.31 0.94 1.46
CA ASN A 141 -4.20 0.99 0.00
C ASN A 141 -3.61 -0.32 -0.56
N ALA A 142 -2.56 -0.84 0.07
CA ALA A 142 -1.97 -2.13 -0.28
C ALA A 142 -2.94 -3.31 -0.06
N ALA A 143 -3.71 -3.29 1.05
CA ALA A 143 -4.73 -4.29 1.34
C ALA A 143 -5.83 -4.34 0.26
N ARG A 144 -6.38 -3.17 -0.09
CA ARG A 144 -7.37 -3.00 -1.17
C ARG A 144 -6.80 -3.40 -2.53
N GLY A 145 -5.53 -3.08 -2.80
CA GLY A 145 -4.80 -3.50 -4.00
C GLY A 145 -4.78 -5.02 -4.18
N CYS A 146 -4.46 -5.79 -3.14
CA CYS A 146 -4.51 -7.26 -3.24
C CYS A 146 -5.92 -7.80 -3.53
N ILE A 147 -6.96 -7.20 -2.94
CA ILE A 147 -8.37 -7.60 -3.16
C ILE A 147 -8.82 -7.26 -4.60
N TYR A 148 -8.38 -6.13 -5.15
CA TYR A 148 -8.61 -5.77 -6.55
C TYR A 148 -7.91 -6.74 -7.51
N VAL A 149 -6.64 -7.08 -7.26
CA VAL A 149 -5.85 -7.98 -8.12
C VAL A 149 -6.29 -9.45 -8.00
N ALA A 150 -6.99 -9.84 -6.93
CA ALA A 150 -7.47 -11.22 -6.73
C ALA A 150 -8.39 -11.72 -7.87
N ASP A 151 -9.25 -10.86 -8.41
CA ASP A 151 -10.11 -11.21 -9.55
C ASP A 151 -9.26 -11.45 -10.81
N MET A 152 -8.22 -10.64 -11.03
CA MET A 152 -7.27 -10.84 -12.15
C MET A 152 -6.45 -12.13 -11.99
N VAL A 153 -6.13 -12.56 -10.76
CA VAL A 153 -5.52 -13.88 -10.50
C VAL A 153 -6.48 -15.01 -10.90
N ARG A 154 -7.78 -14.89 -10.58
CA ARG A 154 -8.79 -15.87 -10.96
C ARG A 154 -8.97 -15.96 -12.48
N ASP A 155 -9.03 -14.82 -13.16
CA ASP A 155 -9.48 -14.72 -14.55
C ASP A 155 -8.36 -14.80 -15.59
N LEU A 156 -7.12 -14.45 -15.22
CA LEU A 156 -6.01 -14.31 -16.18
C LEU A 156 -4.80 -15.21 -15.86
N VAL A 157 -4.66 -15.67 -14.62
CA VAL A 157 -3.55 -16.54 -14.20
C VAL A 157 -4.01 -18.01 -14.22
N PRO A 158 -3.33 -18.89 -14.99
CA PRO A 158 -3.63 -20.33 -14.98
C PRO A 158 -3.50 -20.92 -13.58
N ALA A 159 -4.35 -21.89 -13.23
CA ALA A 159 -4.37 -22.48 -11.89
C ALA A 159 -3.02 -23.09 -11.45
N SER A 160 -2.19 -23.53 -12.39
CA SER A 160 -0.82 -24.01 -12.15
C SER A 160 0.15 -22.93 -11.64
N HIS A 161 -0.19 -21.66 -11.81
CA HIS A 161 0.59 -20.49 -11.40
C HIS A 161 -0.10 -19.69 -10.28
N HIS A 162 -1.21 -20.20 -9.73
CA HIS A 162 -1.74 -19.66 -8.47
C HIS A 162 -0.72 -19.97 -7.37
N LEU A 163 -0.32 -18.95 -6.61
CA LEU A 163 0.66 -19.11 -5.53
C LEU A 163 -0.09 -19.17 -4.20
N ALA A 164 0.32 -20.08 -3.29
CA ALA A 164 -0.28 -20.18 -1.95
C ALA A 164 -0.19 -18.86 -1.16
N ILE A 165 0.87 -18.07 -1.43
CA ILE A 165 1.06 -16.73 -0.85
C ILE A 165 -0.01 -15.73 -1.30
N CYS A 166 -0.69 -15.97 -2.43
CA CYS A 166 -1.83 -15.15 -2.85
C CYS A 166 -3.01 -15.29 -1.90
N ILE A 167 -3.34 -16.52 -1.47
CA ILE A 167 -4.36 -16.77 -0.44
C ILE A 167 -3.95 -16.10 0.87
N HIS A 168 -2.67 -16.19 1.25
CA HIS A 168 -2.16 -15.56 2.48
C HIS A 168 -2.39 -14.05 2.50
N TYR A 169 -1.90 -13.31 1.50
CA TYR A 169 -2.09 -11.85 1.49
C TYR A 169 -3.55 -11.44 1.25
N LEU A 170 -4.33 -12.17 0.46
CA LEU A 170 -5.77 -11.89 0.32
C LEU A 170 -6.48 -11.99 1.68
N THR A 171 -6.21 -13.06 2.44
CA THR A 171 -6.71 -13.20 3.82
C THR A 171 -6.24 -12.07 4.71
N LEU A 172 -4.96 -11.70 4.62
CA LEU A 172 -4.39 -10.63 5.44
C LEU A 172 -4.98 -9.26 5.10
N SER A 173 -5.29 -8.98 3.83
CA SER A 173 -6.00 -7.78 3.40
C SER A 173 -7.39 -7.66 4.02
N GLY A 174 -8.19 -8.73 3.99
CA GLY A 174 -9.49 -8.76 4.64
C GLY A 174 -9.38 -8.51 6.15
N ILE A 175 -8.40 -9.14 6.81
CA ILE A 175 -8.13 -8.91 8.24
C ILE A 175 -7.74 -7.44 8.50
N ILE A 176 -6.91 -6.83 7.66
CA ILE A 176 -6.44 -5.44 7.80
C ILE A 176 -7.62 -4.47 7.74
N LEU A 177 -8.47 -4.58 6.72
CA LEU A 177 -9.63 -3.70 6.54
C LEU A 177 -10.61 -3.78 7.72
N LEU A 178 -10.80 -4.99 8.28
CA LEU A 178 -11.64 -5.23 9.45
C LEU A 178 -10.97 -4.87 10.79
N ARG A 179 -9.67 -4.54 10.78
CA ARG A 179 -8.87 -4.15 11.96
C ARG A 179 -8.51 -2.67 11.99
N VAL A 180 -8.87 -1.90 10.96
CA VAL A 180 -8.73 -0.43 10.99
C VAL A 180 -9.48 0.12 12.22
N PRO A 181 -8.92 1.06 12.99
CA PRO A 181 -9.63 1.71 14.10
C PRO A 181 -11.00 2.27 13.71
N ILE A 182 -12.00 2.24 14.61
CA ILE A 182 -13.39 2.64 14.30
C ILE A 182 -13.45 4.10 13.87
N ASP A 183 -12.68 4.98 14.52
CA ASP A 183 -12.48 6.39 14.19
C ASP A 183 -11.95 6.65 12.76
N ARG A 184 -11.40 5.62 12.11
CA ARG A 184 -10.85 5.67 10.75
C ARG A 184 -11.59 4.73 9.78
N SER A 185 -12.71 4.15 10.21
CA SER A 185 -13.43 3.11 9.48
C SER A 185 -14.33 3.71 8.39
N ASN A 186 -14.20 3.20 7.15
CA ASN A 186 -15.05 3.58 6.03
C ASN A 186 -16.00 2.41 5.69
N PRO A 187 -17.30 2.63 5.36
CA PRO A 187 -18.19 1.55 4.92
C PRO A 187 -17.65 0.75 3.72
N ALA A 188 -16.90 1.38 2.81
CA ALA A 188 -16.24 0.71 1.70
C ALA A 188 -15.25 -0.39 2.14
N TYR A 189 -14.71 -0.32 3.37
CA TYR A 189 -13.84 -1.38 3.89
C TYR A 189 -14.61 -2.67 4.22
N LEU A 190 -15.90 -2.57 4.55
CA LEU A 190 -16.76 -3.74 4.70
C LEU A 190 -17.07 -4.35 3.32
N GLU A 191 -17.39 -3.51 2.33
CA GLU A 191 -17.64 -3.96 0.94
C GLU A 191 -16.41 -4.65 0.33
N ASP A 192 -15.21 -4.09 0.53
CA ASP A 192 -13.95 -4.69 0.11
C ASP A 192 -13.63 -5.99 0.88
N ALA A 193 -13.96 -6.08 2.16
CA ALA A 193 -13.83 -7.32 2.93
C ALA A 193 -14.85 -8.40 2.52
N GLU A 194 -16.07 -8.03 2.14
CA GLU A 194 -17.06 -8.93 1.53
C GLU A 194 -16.62 -9.39 0.14
N LYS A 195 -16.00 -8.50 -0.65
CA LYS A 195 -15.34 -8.87 -1.90
C LYS A 195 -14.21 -9.87 -1.63
N CYS A 196 -13.35 -9.62 -0.64
CA CYS A 196 -12.31 -10.56 -0.22
C CYS A 196 -12.87 -11.95 0.12
N ALA A 197 -13.97 -12.04 0.88
CA ALA A 197 -14.62 -13.30 1.19
C ALA A 197 -15.15 -14.02 -0.08
N ARG A 198 -15.73 -13.28 -1.04
CA ARG A 198 -16.15 -13.83 -2.34
C ARG A 198 -14.96 -14.36 -3.16
N SER A 199 -13.89 -13.58 -3.31
CA SER A 199 -12.69 -14.01 -4.05
C SER A 199 -12.02 -15.23 -3.38
N LEU A 200 -12.04 -15.34 -2.04
CA LEU A 200 -11.59 -16.55 -1.34
C LEU A 200 -12.47 -17.76 -1.65
N LYS A 201 -13.80 -17.59 -1.70
CA LYS A 201 -14.76 -18.66 -2.07
C LYS A 201 -14.51 -19.21 -3.47
N ASP A 202 -14.27 -18.33 -4.44
CA ASP A 202 -13.99 -18.70 -5.83
C ASP A 202 -12.68 -19.50 -5.99
N LEU A 203 -11.78 -19.41 -5.01
CA LEU A 203 -10.51 -20.12 -4.97
C LEU A 203 -10.58 -21.46 -4.23
N GLU A 204 -11.65 -21.76 -3.49
CA GLU A 204 -11.85 -23.04 -2.76
C GLU A 204 -11.69 -24.30 -3.63
N PRO A 205 -12.18 -24.38 -4.88
CA PRO A 205 -12.00 -25.56 -5.73
C PRO A 205 -10.53 -25.85 -6.10
N ARG A 206 -9.65 -24.87 -5.93
CA ARG A 206 -8.21 -24.94 -6.25
C ARG A 206 -7.34 -24.96 -4.98
N TRP A 207 -7.81 -24.36 -3.89
CA TRP A 207 -7.08 -24.15 -2.64
C TRP A 207 -7.96 -24.50 -1.44
N SER A 208 -7.76 -25.69 -0.87
CA SER A 208 -8.50 -26.15 0.32
C SER A 208 -8.38 -25.21 1.54
N GLY A 209 -7.25 -24.49 1.66
CA GLY A 209 -7.05 -23.47 2.68
C GLY A 209 -7.92 -22.21 2.53
N ALA A 210 -8.38 -21.91 1.31
CA ALA A 210 -9.17 -20.68 1.05
C ALA A 210 -10.51 -20.67 1.78
N LYS A 211 -11.14 -21.85 1.98
CA LYS A 211 -12.35 -22.00 2.78
C LYS A 211 -12.12 -21.53 4.21
N ARG A 212 -11.02 -21.94 4.83
CA ARG A 212 -10.70 -21.55 6.21
C ARG A 212 -10.41 -20.06 6.32
N SER A 213 -9.70 -19.50 5.34
CA SER A 213 -9.52 -18.05 5.23
C SER A 213 -10.86 -17.32 5.13
N ARG A 214 -11.78 -17.79 4.28
CA ARG A 214 -13.12 -17.21 4.11
C ARG A 214 -13.90 -17.20 5.41
N GLU A 215 -13.97 -18.33 6.11
CA GLU A 215 -14.61 -18.47 7.43
C GLU A 215 -14.07 -17.48 8.48
N ILE A 216 -12.77 -17.12 8.40
CA ILE A 216 -12.15 -16.13 9.29
C ILE A 216 -12.62 -14.72 8.93
N ILE A 217 -12.66 -14.37 7.63
CA ILE A 217 -13.15 -13.05 7.18
C ILE A 217 -14.65 -12.88 7.47
N GLU A 218 -15.47 -13.91 7.22
CA GLU A 218 -16.91 -13.89 7.50
C GLU A 218 -17.19 -13.63 9.00
N LYS A 219 -16.47 -14.32 9.91
CA LYS A 219 -16.59 -14.08 11.36
C LYS A 219 -16.12 -12.71 11.82
N LEU A 220 -15.08 -12.16 11.17
CA LEU A 220 -14.60 -10.81 11.47
C LEU A 220 -15.55 -9.73 10.93
N LEU A 221 -16.18 -9.96 9.78
CA LEU A 221 -17.24 -9.09 9.24
C LEU A 221 -18.42 -8.99 10.21
N ASP A 222 -18.92 -10.13 10.70
CA ASP A 222 -20.06 -10.15 11.62
C ASP A 222 -19.74 -9.43 12.94
N ARG A 223 -18.58 -9.73 13.55
CA ARG A 223 -18.09 -8.98 14.72
C ARG A 223 -18.01 -7.48 14.42
N ARG A 224 -17.44 -7.09 13.28
CA ARG A 224 -17.21 -5.68 12.94
C ARG A 224 -18.51 -4.91 12.73
N ARG A 225 -19.54 -5.55 12.17
CA ARG A 225 -20.89 -4.99 12.07
C ARG A 225 -21.52 -4.76 13.45
N SER A 226 -21.32 -5.68 14.40
CA SER A 226 -21.75 -5.48 15.80
C SER A 226 -21.02 -4.32 16.47
N GLU A 227 -19.68 -4.24 16.36
CA GLU A 227 -18.87 -3.15 16.90
C GLU A 227 -19.36 -1.77 16.42
N ILE A 228 -19.64 -1.62 15.12
CA ILE A 228 -20.15 -0.36 14.52
C ILE A 228 -21.57 -0.04 15.00
N ALA A 229 -22.43 -1.05 15.17
CA ALA A 229 -23.78 -0.84 15.69
C ALA A 229 -23.77 -0.36 17.15
N GLU A 230 -22.91 -0.95 17.99
CA GLU A 230 -22.74 -0.56 19.40
C GLU A 230 -22.23 0.89 19.54
N ASP A 231 -21.19 1.26 18.79
CA ASP A 231 -20.61 2.62 18.79
C ASP A 231 -21.66 3.69 18.42
N SER A 232 -22.50 3.40 17.42
CA SER A 232 -23.59 4.29 16.98
C SER A 232 -24.67 4.53 18.05
N LEU A 233 -24.89 3.55 18.94
CA LEU A 233 -25.83 3.67 20.06
C LEU A 233 -25.22 4.50 21.20
N THR A 234 -23.94 4.32 21.51
CA THR A 234 -23.26 5.10 22.56
C THR A 234 -23.16 6.59 22.24
N CYS A 235 -22.94 6.96 20.97
CA CYS A 235 -22.94 8.36 20.55
C CYS A 235 -24.30 9.04 20.78
N ARG A 236 -25.41 8.40 20.38
CA ARG A 236 -26.77 8.95 20.55
C ARG A 236 -27.17 9.16 22.02
N VAL A 237 -26.72 8.28 22.92
CA VAL A 237 -27.02 8.40 24.36
C VAL A 237 -26.30 9.59 25.00
N ASN A 238 -25.11 9.95 24.53
CA ASN A 238 -24.35 11.09 25.05
C ASN A 238 -24.84 12.44 24.51
N GLU A 239 -25.28 12.52 23.25
CA GLU A 239 -25.91 13.74 22.70
C GLU A 239 -27.20 14.11 23.45
N GLY A 240 -28.01 13.12 23.83
CA GLY A 240 -29.25 13.33 24.60
C GLY A 240 -29.05 13.86 26.03
N ARG A 241 -27.81 13.91 26.54
CA ARG A 241 -27.51 14.34 27.92
C ARG A 241 -26.93 15.76 28.02
N ASN A 242 -26.48 16.33 26.90
CA ASN A 242 -25.84 17.64 26.83
C ASN A 242 -26.74 18.70 26.14
N SER A 243 -28.01 18.79 26.56
CA SER A 243 -28.89 19.89 26.14
C SER A 243 -28.56 21.17 26.93
N PRO A 244 -28.16 22.29 26.27
CA PRO A 244 -27.69 23.49 26.95
C PRO A 244 -28.85 24.42 27.37
N GLU A 245 -29.79 23.94 28.17
CA GLU A 245 -30.87 24.75 28.73
C GLU A 245 -30.60 25.16 30.19
N ASN A 246 -29.51 25.90 30.43
CA ASN A 246 -29.39 26.96 31.45
C ASN A 246 -27.97 27.55 31.52
N ALA A 247 -27.70 28.56 30.69
CA ALA A 247 -26.54 29.44 30.86
C ALA A 247 -26.90 30.89 30.50
N ARG A 248 -27.54 31.60 31.44
CA ARG A 248 -27.86 33.04 31.30
C ARG A 248 -26.85 33.90 32.07
N ARG A 249 -26.25 34.87 31.35
CA ARG A 249 -25.61 36.12 31.81
C ARG A 249 -24.25 36.05 32.55
N ALA A 250 -23.19 36.51 31.86
CA ALA A 250 -22.41 37.72 32.16
C ALA A 250 -21.39 37.93 31.00
N ASP A 251 -21.60 38.85 30.06
CA ASP A 251 -21.17 40.26 30.02
C ASP A 251 -19.63 40.52 29.92
N LYS A 252 -19.20 41.02 28.74
CA LYS A 252 -18.24 42.14 28.46
C LYS A 252 -16.95 42.25 29.33
N ARG A 253 -15.72 42.40 28.81
CA ARG A 253 -15.17 43.04 27.57
C ARG A 253 -13.67 42.60 27.34
N PRO A 254 -13.01 42.97 26.22
CA PRO A 254 -11.65 42.52 25.85
C PRO A 254 -10.50 43.55 26.12
N PHE A 255 -9.28 43.19 25.70
CA PHE A 255 -7.99 43.93 25.53
C PHE A 255 -6.84 43.50 26.47
N PRO A 256 -5.55 43.65 26.07
CA PRO A 256 -4.96 43.56 24.72
C PRO A 256 -3.70 42.65 24.67
N ASP A 257 -3.08 42.56 23.49
CA ASP A 257 -1.82 41.85 23.21
C ASP A 257 -0.59 42.37 23.98
N VAL A 258 0.41 41.49 24.15
CA VAL A 258 1.81 41.87 24.43
C VAL A 258 2.72 41.10 23.48
N GLU A 259 3.18 41.76 22.43
CA GLU A 259 4.39 41.36 21.70
C GLU A 259 5.63 41.72 22.52
N VAL A 260 6.58 40.79 22.67
CA VAL A 260 8.00 41.11 22.87
C VAL A 260 8.81 40.19 21.98
N ALA A 261 9.74 40.78 21.23
CA ALA A 261 10.48 40.09 20.17
C ALA A 261 11.95 39.80 20.53
N SER A 262 12.55 38.89 19.76
CA SER A 262 13.96 38.88 19.31
C SER A 262 15.10 38.64 20.30
N SER A 263 15.75 37.47 20.16
CA SER A 263 17.18 37.26 19.77
C SER A 263 17.41 35.73 19.68
N SER A 264 17.93 35.07 18.63
CA SER A 264 19.02 35.33 17.66
C SER A 264 20.44 35.05 18.20
N LEU A 265 21.26 34.37 17.38
CA LEU A 265 22.73 34.14 17.47
C LEU A 265 23.22 33.13 18.57
N VAL A 266 24.23 32.25 18.39
CA VAL A 266 25.24 32.01 17.32
C VAL A 266 25.54 30.49 17.15
N ASP A 267 26.13 30.11 16.00
CA ASP A 267 26.71 28.81 15.62
C ASP A 267 27.77 28.17 16.55
N VAL A 268 27.97 26.84 16.42
CA VAL A 268 29.32 26.22 16.37
C VAL A 268 29.39 25.11 15.29
N ALA A 269 30.47 25.16 14.50
CA ALA A 269 31.02 24.20 13.53
C ALA A 269 30.74 22.69 13.80
N SER A 270 30.29 21.88 12.82
CA SER A 270 30.91 21.48 11.53
C SER A 270 31.93 20.33 11.60
N GLY A 271 31.64 19.27 10.84
CA GLY A 271 32.43 18.03 10.73
C GLY A 271 32.21 17.30 9.39
N ILE A 272 32.48 18.02 8.30
CA ILE A 272 33.15 17.58 7.06
C ILE A 272 33.16 16.07 6.77
N TRP A 273 32.43 15.65 5.71
CA TRP A 273 33.02 14.77 4.70
C TRP A 273 32.41 15.02 3.30
N ASN A 274 33.26 14.96 2.29
CA ASN A 274 32.99 15.25 0.88
C ASN A 274 33.42 13.99 0.07
N PRO A 275 32.79 13.64 -1.06
CA PRO A 275 33.32 14.17 -2.31
C PRO A 275 32.29 14.43 -3.44
N SER A 276 32.66 15.36 -4.33
CA SER A 276 32.10 15.60 -5.67
C SER A 276 32.59 14.51 -6.67
N THR A 277 32.18 14.39 -7.95
CA THR A 277 31.75 15.40 -8.94
C THR A 277 31.13 14.74 -10.20
N THR A 278 30.48 15.56 -11.07
CA THR A 278 30.15 15.37 -12.52
C THR A 278 29.00 14.37 -12.89
N ASP A 279 28.07 14.63 -13.84
CA ASP A 279 27.73 15.88 -14.58
C ASP A 279 26.31 15.97 -15.24
N SER A 280 26.14 17.09 -15.98
CA SER A 280 25.08 17.79 -16.75
C SER A 280 24.64 17.15 -18.12
N MET A 281 23.32 17.06 -18.46
CA MET A 281 22.38 17.98 -19.21
C MET A 281 22.51 18.00 -20.77
N PRO A 282 21.51 18.45 -21.60
CA PRO A 282 20.17 19.04 -21.33
C PRO A 282 18.94 18.52 -22.16
N GLU A 283 17.74 19.06 -21.85
CA GLU A 283 16.56 19.51 -22.68
C GLU A 283 16.32 19.05 -24.15
N THR A 284 15.12 19.08 -24.78
CA THR A 284 13.65 19.21 -24.45
C THR A 284 12.84 18.80 -25.70
N THR A 285 11.56 18.37 -25.57
CA THR A 285 10.42 18.79 -26.45
C THR A 285 9.10 18.17 -26.01
N ASN A 286 7.99 18.94 -26.12
CA ASN A 286 6.64 18.53 -25.76
C ASN A 286 5.95 17.68 -26.84
N TYR A 287 5.07 16.77 -26.43
CA TYR A 287 3.86 16.47 -27.20
C TYR A 287 2.68 16.18 -26.27
N ASP A 288 1.57 16.88 -26.51
CA ASP A 288 0.31 16.78 -25.77
C ASP A 288 -0.62 15.76 -26.48
N GLY A 289 -1.43 15.03 -25.72
CA GLY A 289 -2.08 13.81 -26.21
C GLY A 289 -3.04 13.15 -25.21
N CYS A 290 -3.93 13.95 -24.63
CA CYS A 290 -4.92 13.53 -23.62
C CYS A 290 -5.65 12.20 -23.90
N MET A 291 -5.45 11.22 -23.01
CA MET A 291 -6.38 10.11 -22.71
C MET A 291 -6.29 9.78 -21.20
N ASP A 292 -7.44 9.51 -20.58
CA ASP A 292 -7.66 9.62 -19.12
C ASP A 292 -7.01 8.49 -18.26
N PRO A 293 -6.17 8.80 -17.24
CA PRO A 293 -5.30 7.83 -16.55
C PRO A 293 -5.83 7.26 -15.20
N MET A 294 -7.14 7.18 -15.00
CA MET A 294 -7.81 6.93 -13.69
C MET A 294 -7.55 5.58 -12.96
N LEU A 295 -6.68 4.67 -13.43
CA LEU A 295 -6.50 3.34 -12.79
C LEU A 295 -5.30 3.17 -11.83
N PHE A 296 -4.37 4.14 -11.74
CA PHE A 296 -3.16 4.00 -10.89
C PHE A 296 -2.79 5.24 -10.07
N ALA A 297 -3.60 6.29 -10.06
CA ALA A 297 -3.24 7.59 -9.48
C ALA A 297 -3.13 7.64 -7.93
N SER A 298 -3.64 6.64 -7.18
CA SER A 298 -3.72 6.70 -5.71
C SER A 298 -2.47 6.21 -4.96
N TRP A 299 -1.30 6.18 -5.61
CA TRP A 299 -0.07 5.59 -5.05
C TRP A 299 1.09 6.59 -4.92
N SER A 300 0.88 7.87 -5.23
CA SER A 300 1.77 8.98 -4.84
C SER A 300 0.95 9.98 -4.00
N GLY A 301 0.99 9.77 -2.69
CA GLY A 301 0.15 10.38 -1.66
C GLY A 301 0.08 9.45 -0.47
#